data_AF-A0AA45U6A1-F1
#
_entry.id   AF-A0AA45U6A1-F1
#
_cell.length_a   1.000
_cell.length_b   1.000
_cell.length_c   1.000
_cell.angle_alpha   90.00
_cell.angle_beta   90.00
_cell.angle_gamma   90.00
#
_symmetry.space_group_name_H-M   'P 1'
#
loop_
_entity.id
_entity.type
_entity.pdbx_description
1 polymer ?
#
loop_
_entity_poly.entity_id
_entity_poly.type
_entity_poly.pdbx_seq_one_letter_code
_entity_poly.pdbx_strand_id
1 'polypeptide(L)'
;MMEGLPPVVSWPPLQTLMRLTLALAVGLFVGLEREWRGKEAGLRTFGFAALLGGMGGLLGPNFALLSLALLGVLLCFLNWQSLRANGGAELTTSAALLVTGFAGVLCGLGHTVTPAAVGVTTAGLLAWKERMATFSHKITAEELRSAILLAILAFAIYPVLPSQPVDPWGLIEPRAAWVTVILIAAIGFVNYMLWKVFGTHGVEVTGFLGGLVNSTVTVAELANRVRETSGRLLDVAYRGVMLATAAMALRNAVLLGLLSFRALVDSAIPLVLILLSSTGLALMRSRVEATPSAEPPALPLKSPFSLPSALKFGLIFLALQVVGTVGQTLLGRWGFYAVSAVGGLVSSASAVASAASLCANGTISPTTAGVGAIIASLASAAINFILVARVSEQRSLTLRLGRALGVVMLLGLVGAFVQTRLPTFLPADAGGAELFKPHASEQPHAD
;
A
#
# COMPACT_ATOMS: atom_id res chain seq x y z
N MET A 1 58.03 -15.68 39.55
CA MET A 1 56.96 -16.70 39.39
C MET A 1 55.68 -16.20 40.04
N MET A 2 54.88 -15.38 39.34
CA MET A 2 53.43 -15.18 39.57
C MET A 2 52.84 -14.52 38.29
N GLU A 3 53.13 -15.09 37.13
CA GLU A 3 52.35 -14.85 35.91
C GLU A 3 51.30 -15.97 35.86
N GLY A 4 50.01 -15.63 35.95
CA GLY A 4 48.94 -16.63 35.81
C GLY A 4 47.67 -16.41 36.64
N LEU A 5 47.45 -15.26 37.28
CA LEU A 5 46.09 -14.94 37.74
C LEU A 5 45.29 -14.44 36.52
N PRO A 6 44.15 -15.08 36.16
CA PRO A 6 43.26 -14.52 35.15
C PRO A 6 42.89 -13.10 35.58
N PRO A 7 42.67 -12.15 34.64
CA PRO A 7 42.28 -10.80 34.99
C PRO A 7 41.10 -10.89 35.93
N VAL A 8 41.19 -10.26 37.10
CA VAL A 8 40.07 -10.15 38.04
C VAL A 8 38.92 -9.59 37.23
N VAL A 9 37.95 -10.44 36.88
CA VAL A 9 36.76 -10.00 36.17
C VAL A 9 36.10 -9.03 37.14
N SER A 10 36.26 -7.74 36.89
CA SER A 10 35.60 -6.73 37.69
C SER A 10 34.12 -6.89 37.39
N TRP A 11 33.36 -7.35 38.38
CA TRP A 11 31.90 -7.44 38.32
C TRP A 11 31.34 -6.17 38.98
N PRO A 12 31.19 -5.04 38.25
CA PRO A 12 30.59 -3.84 38.82
C PRO A 12 29.19 -4.18 39.33
N PRO A 13 28.94 -4.18 40.66
CA PRO A 13 27.75 -4.78 41.25
C PRO A 13 26.46 -4.15 40.72
N LEU A 14 26.47 -2.82 40.53
CA LEU A 14 25.35 -2.06 40.01
C LEU A 14 25.02 -2.44 38.56
N GLN A 15 26.02 -2.56 37.69
CA GLN A 15 25.79 -2.88 36.29
C GLN A 15 25.35 -4.33 36.10
N THR A 16 25.94 -5.26 36.85
CA THR A 16 25.51 -6.68 36.86
C THR A 16 24.07 -6.79 37.36
N LEU A 17 23.72 -6.08 38.43
CA LEU A 17 22.35 -6.03 38.95
C LEU A 17 21.39 -5.48 37.89
N MET A 18 21.70 -4.34 37.27
CA MET A 18 20.86 -3.76 36.21
C MET A 18 20.62 -4.71 35.05
N ARG A 19 21.67 -5.41 34.58
CA ARG A 19 21.57 -6.37 33.46
C ARG A 19 20.70 -7.57 33.81
N LEU A 20 20.87 -8.15 35.01
CA LEU A 20 20.08 -9.30 35.46
C LEU A 20 18.64 -8.91 35.79
N THR A 21 18.41 -7.75 36.42
CA THR A 21 17.07 -7.23 36.68
C THR A 21 16.34 -6.94 35.37
N LEU A 22 17.03 -6.39 34.36
CA LEU A 22 16.44 -6.17 33.03
C LEU A 22 16.09 -7.51 32.36
N ALA A 23 16.99 -8.49 32.38
CA ALA A 23 16.72 -9.83 31.86
C ALA A 23 15.48 -10.45 32.53
N LEU A 24 15.42 -10.40 33.85
CA LEU A 24 14.28 -10.87 34.61
C LEU A 24 12.99 -10.11 34.26
N ALA A 25 13.03 -8.78 34.19
CA ALA A 25 11.87 -7.96 33.86
C ALA A 25 11.33 -8.29 32.45
N VAL A 26 12.21 -8.47 31.46
CA VAL A 26 11.84 -8.89 30.10
C VAL A 26 11.20 -10.28 30.12
N GLY A 27 11.81 -11.24 30.81
CA GLY A 27 11.27 -12.59 30.94
C GLY A 27 9.92 -12.64 31.64
N LEU A 28 9.77 -11.92 32.75
CA LEU A 28 8.50 -11.80 33.46
C LEU A 28 7.44 -11.12 32.60
N PHE A 29 7.78 -10.07 31.87
CA PHE A 29 6.82 -9.38 31.01
C PHE A 29 6.23 -10.30 29.94
N VAL A 30 7.08 -11.10 29.26
CA VAL A 30 6.61 -12.09 28.27
C VAL A 30 5.84 -13.22 28.96
N GLY A 31 6.32 -13.71 30.10
CA GLY A 31 5.71 -14.79 30.85
C GLY A 31 4.33 -14.45 31.43
N LEU A 32 4.08 -13.19 31.77
CA LEU A 32 2.77 -12.72 32.24
C LEU A 32 1.66 -12.98 31.22
N GLU A 33 1.94 -12.72 29.95
CA GLU A 33 0.98 -12.95 28.87
C GLU A 33 0.71 -14.45 28.69
N ARG A 34 1.73 -15.30 28.84
CA ARG A 34 1.59 -16.76 28.75
C ARG A 34 0.77 -17.33 29.92
N GLU A 35 1.01 -16.86 31.14
CA GLU A 35 0.25 -17.27 32.32
C GLU A 35 -1.22 -16.82 32.24
N TRP A 36 -1.46 -15.60 31.75
CA TRP A 36 -2.82 -15.11 31.51
C TRP A 36 -3.59 -15.97 30.49
N ARG A 37 -2.88 -16.56 29.52
CA ARG A 37 -3.43 -17.52 28.55
C ARG A 37 -3.52 -18.96 29.07
N GLY A 38 -3.25 -19.21 30.35
CA GLY A 38 -3.35 -20.52 30.99
C GLY A 38 -2.32 -21.53 30.48
N LYS A 39 -1.14 -21.07 30.04
CA LYS A 39 -0.06 -21.94 29.53
C LYS A 39 0.79 -22.47 30.68
N GLU A 40 1.26 -23.72 30.55
CA GLU A 40 2.09 -24.37 31.58
C GLU A 40 3.42 -23.64 31.81
N ALA A 41 4.05 -23.14 30.75
CA ALA A 41 5.19 -22.23 30.85
C ALA A 41 4.68 -20.79 31.08
N GLY A 42 4.48 -20.44 32.34
CA GLY A 42 3.99 -19.13 32.78
C GLY A 42 5.10 -18.12 33.14
N LEU A 43 4.75 -17.18 34.03
CA LEU A 43 5.59 -16.04 34.42
C LEU A 43 6.99 -16.45 34.88
N ARG A 44 7.06 -17.44 35.77
CA ARG A 44 8.32 -17.89 36.39
C ARG A 44 9.25 -18.57 35.39
N THR A 45 8.70 -19.39 34.49
CA THR A 45 9.49 -20.13 33.49
C THR A 45 10.21 -19.18 32.53
N PHE A 46 9.51 -18.16 32.05
CA PHE A 46 10.12 -17.14 31.18
C PHE A 46 11.09 -16.23 31.92
N GLY A 47 10.79 -15.87 33.18
CA GLY A 47 11.71 -15.14 34.05
C GLY A 47 13.04 -15.89 34.25
N PHE A 48 12.98 -17.19 34.55
CA PHE A 48 14.17 -18.02 34.71
C PHE A 48 14.93 -18.25 33.41
N ALA A 49 14.24 -18.42 32.27
CA ALA A 49 14.89 -18.56 30.97
C ALA A 49 15.70 -17.30 30.59
N ALA A 50 15.12 -16.11 30.80
CA ALA A 50 15.83 -14.86 30.55
C ALA A 50 17.01 -14.65 31.52
N LEU A 51 16.84 -14.99 32.80
CA LEU A 51 17.95 -14.95 33.77
C LEU A 51 19.09 -15.89 33.40
N LEU A 52 18.78 -17.12 32.99
CA LEU A 52 19.77 -18.11 32.55
C LEU A 52 20.58 -17.57 31.34
N GLY A 53 19.89 -16.98 30.37
CA GLY A 53 20.53 -16.29 29.25
C GLY A 53 21.40 -15.10 29.70
N GLY A 54 20.90 -14.27 30.61
CA GLY A 54 21.62 -13.12 31.16
C GLY A 54 22.92 -13.51 31.87
N MET A 55 22.88 -14.60 32.65
CA MET A 55 24.07 -15.18 33.26
C MET A 55 25.05 -15.69 32.19
N GLY A 56 24.55 -16.39 31.17
CA GLY A 56 25.36 -16.85 30.04
C GLY A 56 26.06 -15.69 29.31
N GLY A 57 25.33 -14.61 29.01
CA GLY A 57 25.87 -13.42 28.35
C GLY A 57 26.94 -12.69 29.18
N LEU A 58 26.78 -12.65 30.50
CA LEU A 58 27.76 -12.06 31.41
C LEU A 58 29.07 -12.85 31.50
N LEU A 59 29.00 -14.18 31.40
CA LEU A 59 30.16 -15.08 31.48
C LEU A 59 30.92 -15.19 30.14
N GLY A 60 30.31 -14.73 29.04
CA GLY A 60 30.92 -14.66 27.71
C GLY A 60 30.30 -15.59 26.67
N PRO A 61 30.78 -15.56 25.41
CA PRO A 61 30.12 -16.22 24.28
C PRO A 61 29.90 -17.73 24.43
N ASN A 62 30.87 -18.45 24.99
CA ASN A 62 30.78 -19.91 25.19
C ASN A 62 29.71 -20.27 26.21
N PHE A 63 29.60 -19.48 27.28
CA PHE A 63 28.57 -19.69 28.32
C PHE A 63 27.19 -19.24 27.85
N ALA A 64 27.11 -18.21 27.01
CA ALA A 64 25.86 -17.86 26.33
C ALA A 64 25.34 -19.02 25.47
N LEU A 65 26.18 -19.61 24.63
CA LEU A 65 25.82 -20.78 23.82
C LEU A 65 25.43 -21.97 24.70
N LEU A 66 26.17 -22.24 25.77
CA LEU A 66 25.85 -23.29 26.73
C LEU A 66 24.48 -23.06 27.39
N SER A 67 24.20 -21.83 27.84
CA SER A 67 22.93 -21.47 28.48
C SER A 67 21.73 -21.70 27.54
N LEU A 68 21.89 -21.36 26.26
CA LEU A 68 20.88 -21.57 25.23
C LEU A 68 20.73 -23.04 24.85
N ALA A 69 21.84 -23.80 24.80
CA ALA A 69 21.80 -25.24 24.58
C ALA A 69 21.06 -25.96 25.70
N LEU A 70 21.34 -25.61 26.96
CA LEU A 70 20.62 -26.14 28.14
C LEU A 70 19.14 -25.80 28.10
N LEU A 71 18.80 -24.55 27.73
CA LEU A 71 17.40 -24.14 27.53
C LEU A 71 16.73 -24.96 26.41
N GLY A 72 17.43 -25.20 25.30
CA GLY A 72 16.97 -26.06 24.21
C GLY A 72 16.72 -27.50 24.65
N VAL A 73 17.64 -28.09 25.42
CA VAL A 73 17.48 -29.45 25.98
C VAL A 73 16.27 -29.52 26.91
N LEU A 74 16.10 -28.53 27.79
CA LEU A 74 14.94 -28.43 28.67
C LEU A 74 13.63 -28.36 27.85
N LEU A 75 13.60 -27.56 26.78
CA LEU A 75 12.44 -27.45 25.90
C LEU A 75 12.13 -28.75 25.16
N CYS A 76 13.15 -29.47 24.70
CA CYS A 76 12.96 -30.80 24.10
C CYS A 76 12.33 -31.76 25.12
N PHE A 77 12.82 -31.76 26.36
CA PHE A 77 12.30 -32.59 27.43
C PHE A 77 10.84 -32.25 27.77
N LEU A 78 10.51 -30.96 27.93
CA LEU A 78 9.16 -30.48 28.22
C LEU A 78 8.17 -30.83 27.10
N ASN A 79 8.54 -30.62 25.84
CA ASN A 79 7.67 -31.00 24.71
C ASN A 79 7.49 -32.52 24.60
N TRP A 80 8.56 -33.29 24.85
CA TRP A 80 8.49 -34.74 24.85
C TRP A 80 7.54 -35.29 25.92
N GLN A 81 7.61 -34.72 27.13
CA GLN A 81 6.69 -35.08 28.21
C GLN A 81 5.24 -34.71 27.88
N SER A 82 5.01 -33.50 27.34
CA SER A 82 3.68 -33.05 26.91
C SER A 82 3.09 -33.97 25.83
N LEU A 83 3.87 -34.33 24.80
CA LEU A 83 3.46 -35.28 23.76
C LEU A 83 3.12 -36.66 24.31
N ARG A 84 3.89 -37.16 25.30
CA ARG A 84 3.60 -38.45 25.97
C ARG A 84 2.35 -38.39 26.84
N ALA A 85 1.98 -37.23 27.36
CA ALA A 85 0.79 -37.02 28.18
C ALA A 85 -0.48 -36.76 27.34
N ASN A 86 -0.47 -37.09 26.04
CA ASN A 86 -1.51 -36.73 25.05
C ASN A 86 -1.75 -35.22 24.91
N GLY A 87 -0.82 -34.39 25.37
CA GLY A 87 -0.77 -32.97 25.08
C GLY A 87 -0.26 -32.71 23.66
N GLY A 88 -0.69 -31.60 23.06
CA GLY A 88 -0.12 -31.11 21.81
C GLY A 88 1.20 -30.38 22.03
N ALA A 89 2.12 -30.43 21.06
CA ALA A 89 3.35 -29.67 21.11
C ALA A 89 3.08 -28.15 21.12
N GLU A 90 3.55 -27.45 22.16
CA GLU A 90 3.42 -25.99 22.25
C GLU A 90 4.57 -25.28 21.52
N LEU A 91 4.58 -25.42 20.19
CA LEU A 91 5.64 -24.87 19.33
C LEU A 91 5.83 -23.36 19.53
N THR A 92 4.74 -22.60 19.66
CA THR A 92 4.80 -21.14 19.88
C THR A 92 5.35 -20.76 21.25
N THR A 93 5.05 -21.56 22.29
CA THR A 93 5.55 -21.32 23.65
C THR A 93 7.04 -21.62 23.73
N SER A 94 7.47 -22.70 23.08
CA SER A 94 8.87 -23.11 23.00
C SER A 94 9.71 -22.08 22.24
N ALA A 95 9.21 -21.61 21.10
CA ALA A 95 9.87 -20.56 20.32
C ALA A 95 9.98 -19.24 21.11
N ALA A 96 8.91 -18.82 21.80
CA ALA A 96 8.92 -17.63 22.63
C ALA A 96 9.91 -17.74 23.80
N LEU A 97 10.01 -18.92 24.43
CA LEU A 97 10.94 -19.16 25.52
C LEU A 97 12.40 -19.07 25.05
N LEU A 98 12.72 -19.61 23.86
CA LEU A 98 14.03 -19.46 23.23
C LEU A 98 14.37 -17.99 22.95
N VAL A 99 13.46 -17.26 22.30
CA VAL A 99 13.64 -15.83 22.00
C VAL A 99 13.85 -15.03 23.29
N THR A 100 13.12 -15.36 24.36
CA THR A 100 13.28 -14.75 25.67
C THR A 100 14.63 -15.07 26.32
N GLY A 101 15.12 -16.30 26.17
CA GLY A 101 16.47 -16.68 26.59
C GLY A 101 17.56 -15.90 25.84
N PHE A 102 17.42 -15.73 24.53
CA PHE A 102 18.31 -14.88 23.73
C PHE A 102 18.25 -13.40 24.14
N ALA A 103 17.07 -12.87 24.45
CA ALA A 103 16.94 -11.52 25.02
C ALA A 103 17.69 -11.41 26.36
N GLY A 104 17.63 -12.46 27.19
CA GLY A 104 18.46 -12.59 28.38
C GLY A 104 19.96 -12.44 28.08
N VAL A 105 20.48 -13.20 27.10
CA VAL A 105 21.90 -13.10 26.68
C VAL A 105 22.27 -11.67 26.28
N LEU A 106 21.40 -10.98 25.53
CA LEU A 106 21.63 -9.59 25.13
C LEU A 106 21.69 -8.63 26.33
N CYS A 107 20.85 -8.83 27.35
CA CYS A 107 20.96 -8.09 28.61
C CYS A 107 22.32 -8.34 29.28
N GLY A 108 22.78 -9.60 29.31
CA GLY A 108 24.07 -9.99 29.86
C GLY A 108 25.26 -9.32 29.16
N LEU A 109 25.19 -9.18 27.83
CA LEU A 109 26.18 -8.47 27.01
C LEU A 109 26.13 -6.95 27.17
N GLY A 110 25.11 -6.40 27.84
CA GLY A 110 24.98 -4.97 28.14
C GLY A 110 24.06 -4.19 27.20
N HIS A 111 23.33 -4.85 26.30
CA HIS A 111 22.28 -4.19 25.52
C HIS A 111 21.05 -3.94 26.40
N THR A 112 20.48 -2.73 26.33
CA THR A 112 19.29 -2.36 27.10
C THR A 112 18.03 -2.26 26.23
N VAL A 113 18.11 -1.54 25.12
CA VAL A 113 16.97 -1.29 24.22
C VAL A 113 16.57 -2.54 23.43
N THR A 114 17.54 -3.25 22.87
CA THR A 114 17.31 -4.43 22.03
C THR A 114 16.52 -5.55 22.75
N PRO A 115 16.93 -6.03 23.94
CA PRO A 115 16.17 -7.08 24.63
C PRO A 115 14.80 -6.62 25.11
N ALA A 116 14.64 -5.35 25.48
CA ALA A 116 13.33 -4.78 25.81
C ALA A 116 12.40 -4.76 24.57
N ALA A 117 12.90 -4.32 23.42
CA ALA A 117 12.13 -4.32 22.17
C ALA A 117 11.76 -5.75 21.73
N VAL A 118 12.68 -6.72 21.87
CA VAL A 118 12.40 -8.14 21.59
C VAL A 118 11.35 -8.69 22.55
N GLY A 119 11.44 -8.38 23.85
CA GLY A 119 10.44 -8.77 24.84
C GLY A 119 9.06 -8.23 24.54
N VAL A 120 8.96 -6.92 24.26
CA VAL A 120 7.69 -6.25 23.94
C VAL A 120 7.09 -6.77 22.65
N THR A 121 7.88 -6.94 21.59
CA THR A 121 7.40 -7.49 20.31
C THR A 121 6.97 -8.94 20.44
N THR A 122 7.71 -9.76 21.18
CA THR A 122 7.34 -11.16 21.46
C THR A 122 6.03 -11.23 22.23
N ALA A 123 5.89 -10.48 23.33
CA ALA A 123 4.65 -10.40 24.09
C ALA A 123 3.47 -9.89 23.23
N GLY A 124 3.70 -8.90 22.37
CA GLY A 124 2.69 -8.38 21.44
C GLY A 124 2.21 -9.41 20.42
N LEU A 125 3.13 -10.15 19.78
CA LEU A 125 2.81 -11.23 18.85
C LEU A 125 1.99 -12.33 19.54
N LEU A 126 2.36 -12.66 20.77
CA LEU A 126 1.69 -13.68 21.59
C LEU A 126 0.28 -13.23 22.00
N ALA A 127 0.13 -11.97 22.44
CA ALA A 127 -1.14 -11.38 22.85
C ALA A 127 -2.15 -11.31 21.71
N TRP A 128 -1.69 -10.95 20.50
CA TRP A 128 -2.52 -10.80 19.31
C TRP A 128 -2.77 -12.09 18.53
N LYS A 129 -2.22 -13.24 18.98
CA LYS A 129 -2.36 -14.54 18.31
C LYS A 129 -3.80 -14.88 17.90
N GLU A 130 -4.77 -14.71 18.79
CA GLU A 130 -6.18 -15.01 18.49
C GLU A 130 -6.75 -14.07 17.43
N ARG A 131 -6.49 -12.76 17.54
CA ARG A 131 -6.94 -11.79 16.53
C ARG A 131 -6.33 -12.10 15.17
N MET A 132 -5.06 -12.49 15.12
CA MET A 132 -4.38 -12.91 13.88
C MET A 132 -4.97 -14.21 13.33
N ALA A 133 -5.28 -15.19 14.18
CA ALA A 133 -5.91 -16.45 13.77
C ALA A 133 -7.33 -16.22 13.25
N THR A 134 -8.17 -15.49 13.99
CA THR A 134 -9.53 -15.15 13.55
C THR A 134 -9.52 -14.30 12.28
N PHE A 135 -8.56 -13.37 12.14
CA PHE A 135 -8.39 -12.60 10.90
C PHE A 135 -8.00 -13.52 9.73
N SER A 136 -7.08 -14.47 9.95
CA SER A 136 -6.70 -15.46 8.93
C SER A 136 -7.89 -16.30 8.47
N HIS A 137 -8.84 -16.61 9.35
CA HIS A 137 -10.07 -17.33 8.98
C HIS A 137 -11.08 -16.48 8.18
N LYS A 138 -10.98 -15.15 8.23
CA LYS A 138 -11.83 -14.24 7.44
C LYS A 138 -11.28 -13.96 6.04
N ILE A 139 -10.03 -14.35 5.76
CA ILE A 139 -9.37 -14.16 4.48
C ILE A 139 -9.72 -15.34 3.56
N THR A 140 -10.18 -15.06 2.35
CA THR A 140 -10.41 -16.10 1.35
C THR A 140 -9.10 -16.55 0.70
N ALA A 141 -9.06 -17.76 0.13
CA ALA A 141 -7.87 -18.23 -0.59
C ALA A 141 -7.46 -17.29 -1.74
N GLU A 142 -8.44 -16.67 -2.41
CA GLU A 142 -8.20 -15.69 -3.48
C GLU A 142 -7.59 -14.39 -2.96
N GLU A 143 -8.02 -13.92 -1.79
CA GLU A 143 -7.45 -12.75 -1.11
C GLU A 143 -6.01 -13.00 -0.68
N LEU A 144 -5.74 -14.15 -0.06
CA LEU A 144 -4.39 -14.53 0.34
C LEU A 144 -3.47 -14.63 -0.88
N ARG A 145 -3.92 -15.29 -1.96
CA ARG A 145 -3.16 -15.38 -3.21
C ARG A 145 -2.88 -13.99 -3.80
N SER A 146 -3.86 -13.10 -3.78
CA SER A 146 -3.74 -11.73 -4.28
C SER A 146 -2.75 -10.90 -3.45
N ALA A 147 -2.79 -11.01 -2.12
CA ALA A 147 -1.86 -10.35 -1.22
C ALA A 147 -0.42 -10.87 -1.42
N ILE A 148 -0.25 -12.20 -1.54
CA ILE A 148 1.06 -12.81 -1.84
C ILE A 148 1.58 -12.34 -3.19
N LEU A 149 0.74 -12.30 -4.24
CA LEU A 149 1.16 -11.81 -5.55
C LEU A 149 1.56 -10.34 -5.50
N LEU A 150 0.81 -9.48 -4.81
CA LEU A 150 1.20 -8.08 -4.60
C LEU A 150 2.53 -7.96 -3.85
N ALA A 151 2.75 -8.78 -2.83
CA ALA A 151 4.01 -8.84 -2.09
C ALA A 151 5.17 -9.32 -2.97
N ILE A 152 4.97 -10.31 -3.85
CA ILE A 152 5.97 -10.76 -4.83
C ILE A 152 6.30 -9.61 -5.80
N LEU A 153 5.30 -8.91 -6.34
CA LEU A 153 5.52 -7.77 -7.23
C LEU A 153 6.36 -6.67 -6.55
N ALA A 154 6.04 -6.34 -5.30
CA ALA A 154 6.64 -5.23 -4.56
C ALA A 154 7.98 -5.54 -3.87
N PHE A 155 8.14 -6.74 -3.32
CA PHE A 155 9.31 -7.09 -2.50
C PHE A 155 10.25 -8.09 -3.17
N ALA A 156 9.78 -8.90 -4.12
CA ALA A 156 10.64 -9.87 -4.81
C ALA A 156 11.09 -9.36 -6.18
N ILE A 157 10.17 -8.83 -7.00
CA ILE A 157 10.49 -8.43 -8.38
C ILE A 157 11.06 -7.01 -8.45
N TYR A 158 10.42 -6.03 -7.79
CA TYR A 158 10.85 -4.63 -7.84
C TYR A 158 12.34 -4.40 -7.52
N PRO A 159 12.94 -5.01 -6.47
CA PRO A 159 14.36 -4.79 -6.16
C PRO A 159 15.33 -5.34 -7.22
N VAL A 160 14.90 -6.37 -7.95
CA VAL A 160 15.71 -7.03 -9.00
C VAL A 160 15.72 -6.22 -10.30
N LEU A 161 14.74 -5.33 -10.50
CA LEU A 161 14.64 -4.56 -11.73
C LEU A 161 15.74 -3.48 -11.81
N PRO A 162 16.34 -3.27 -13.01
CA PRO A 162 17.33 -2.23 -13.24
C PRO A 162 16.83 -0.86 -12.81
N SER A 163 17.66 -0.12 -12.07
CA SER A 163 17.37 1.26 -11.64
C SER A 163 17.57 2.28 -12.76
N GLN A 164 18.32 1.91 -13.80
CA GLN A 164 18.62 2.77 -14.94
C GLN A 164 17.79 2.35 -16.15
N PRO A 165 17.56 3.27 -17.10
CA PRO A 165 16.97 2.91 -18.38
C PRO A 165 17.77 1.79 -19.05
N VAL A 166 17.05 0.83 -19.65
CA VAL A 166 17.67 -0.35 -20.30
C VAL A 166 17.97 -0.14 -21.78
N ASP A 167 17.46 0.93 -22.36
CA ASP A 167 17.65 1.27 -23.76
C ASP A 167 18.65 2.43 -23.95
N PRO A 168 19.32 2.52 -25.11
CA PRO A 168 20.30 3.57 -25.39
C PRO A 168 19.73 5.00 -25.36
N TRP A 169 18.43 5.17 -25.55
CA TRP A 169 17.76 6.47 -25.62
C TRP A 169 17.16 6.92 -24.30
N GLY A 170 17.25 6.12 -23.24
CA GLY A 170 16.72 6.46 -21.91
C GLY A 170 15.19 6.43 -21.82
N LEU A 171 14.50 5.70 -22.71
CA LEU A 171 13.04 5.73 -22.85
C LEU A 171 12.32 4.70 -21.95
N ILE A 172 12.98 3.58 -21.66
CA ILE A 172 12.43 2.41 -20.98
C ILE A 172 13.08 2.31 -19.61
N GLU A 173 12.35 2.75 -18.59
CA GLU A 173 12.74 2.59 -17.19
C GLU A 173 11.93 1.47 -16.54
N PRO A 174 12.47 0.23 -16.43
CA PRO A 174 11.69 -0.91 -15.95
C PRO A 174 11.18 -0.70 -14.54
N ARG A 175 12.00 -0.11 -13.67
CA ARG A 175 11.63 0.15 -12.27
C ARG A 175 10.46 1.13 -12.17
N ALA A 176 10.47 2.24 -12.91
CA ALA A 176 9.38 3.22 -12.90
C ALA A 176 8.07 2.61 -13.44
N ALA A 177 8.16 1.85 -14.54
CA ALA A 177 7.02 1.11 -15.07
C ALA A 177 6.45 0.09 -14.08
N TRP A 178 7.32 -0.59 -13.34
CA TRP A 178 6.91 -1.56 -12.36
C TRP A 178 6.27 -0.93 -11.13
N VAL A 179 6.71 0.25 -10.69
CA VAL A 179 6.02 1.01 -9.64
C VAL A 179 4.58 1.29 -10.04
N THR A 180 4.33 1.68 -11.30
CA THR A 180 2.95 1.87 -11.80
C THR A 180 2.13 0.58 -11.72
N VAL A 181 2.72 -0.58 -12.08
CA VAL A 181 2.06 -1.90 -11.93
C VAL A 181 1.70 -2.17 -10.47
N ILE A 182 2.63 -1.93 -9.55
CA ILE A 182 2.42 -2.11 -8.11
C ILE A 182 1.32 -1.17 -7.60
N LEU A 183 1.33 0.11 -7.99
CA LEU A 183 0.34 1.09 -7.58
C LEU A 183 -1.06 0.72 -8.08
N ILE A 184 -1.21 0.34 -9.35
CA ILE A 184 -2.49 -0.08 -9.90
C ILE A 184 -2.99 -1.36 -9.21
N ALA A 185 -2.10 -2.31 -8.95
CA ALA A 185 -2.42 -3.54 -8.22
C ALA A 185 -2.84 -3.25 -6.76
N ALA A 186 -2.12 -2.37 -6.07
CA ALA A 186 -2.40 -1.97 -4.70
C ALA A 186 -3.74 -1.23 -4.58
N ILE A 187 -4.01 -0.27 -5.48
CA ILE A 187 -5.29 0.43 -5.56
C ILE A 187 -6.43 -0.58 -5.80
N GLY A 188 -6.24 -1.54 -6.72
CA GLY A 188 -7.21 -2.61 -6.96
C GLY A 188 -7.49 -3.47 -5.73
N PHE A 189 -6.44 -3.89 -5.02
CA PHE A 189 -6.55 -4.70 -3.80
C PHE A 189 -7.25 -3.93 -2.67
N VAL A 190 -6.83 -2.68 -2.42
CA VAL A 190 -7.47 -1.80 -1.43
C VAL A 190 -8.94 -1.58 -1.79
N ASN A 191 -9.25 -1.37 -3.07
CA ASN A 191 -10.62 -1.20 -3.52
C ASN A 191 -11.47 -2.45 -3.28
N TYR A 192 -10.94 -3.65 -3.53
CA TYR A 192 -11.64 -4.88 -3.20
C TYR A 192 -11.87 -5.01 -1.69
N MET A 193 -10.88 -4.67 -0.86
CA MET A 193 -11.04 -4.66 0.60
C MET A 193 -12.12 -3.65 1.04
N LEU A 194 -12.13 -2.45 0.46
CA LEU A 194 -13.19 -1.47 0.68
C LEU A 194 -14.55 -2.02 0.26
N TRP A 195 -14.64 -2.71 -0.88
CA TRP A 195 -15.88 -3.34 -1.33
C TRP A 195 -16.34 -4.46 -0.39
N LYS A 196 -15.43 -5.27 0.15
CA LYS A 196 -15.74 -6.32 1.13
C LYS A 196 -16.25 -5.75 2.46
N VAL A 197 -15.68 -4.63 2.93
CA VAL A 197 -16.08 -3.99 4.19
C VAL A 197 -17.38 -3.19 4.02
N PHE A 198 -17.47 -2.40 2.95
CA PHE A 198 -18.60 -1.52 2.69
C PHE A 198 -19.72 -2.21 1.92
N GLY A 199 -19.59 -3.49 1.53
CA GLY A 199 -20.63 -4.33 0.96
C GLY A 199 -21.42 -3.73 -0.22
N THR A 200 -22.50 -4.39 -0.61
CA THR A 200 -23.45 -3.97 -1.65
C THR A 200 -24.37 -2.82 -1.19
N HIS A 201 -23.85 -1.84 -0.43
CA HIS A 201 -24.63 -0.74 0.15
C HIS A 201 -25.03 0.34 -0.89
N GLY A 202 -25.83 -0.09 -1.86
CA GLY A 202 -26.40 0.77 -2.89
C GLY A 202 -25.44 1.08 -4.03
N VAL A 203 -26.03 1.54 -5.14
CA VAL A 203 -25.31 1.78 -6.40
C VAL A 203 -24.26 2.90 -6.29
N GLU A 204 -24.39 3.75 -5.27
CA GLU A 204 -23.44 4.82 -4.97
C GLU A 204 -22.06 4.27 -4.62
N VAL A 205 -22.00 3.35 -3.64
CA VAL A 205 -20.75 2.74 -3.17
C VAL A 205 -20.14 1.89 -4.28
N THR A 206 -20.97 1.12 -4.99
CA THR A 206 -20.49 0.28 -6.10
C THR A 206 -19.99 1.13 -7.27
N GLY A 207 -20.65 2.25 -7.58
CA GLY A 207 -20.22 3.16 -8.64
C GLY A 207 -18.88 3.83 -8.31
N PHE A 208 -18.71 4.31 -7.08
CA PHE A 208 -17.45 4.89 -6.61
C PHE A 208 -16.31 3.87 -6.59
N LEU A 209 -16.50 2.72 -5.92
CA LEU A 209 -15.48 1.69 -5.82
C LEU A 209 -15.16 1.04 -7.17
N GLY A 210 -16.17 0.84 -8.03
CA GLY A 210 -15.94 0.41 -9.41
C GLY A 210 -15.10 1.42 -10.19
N GLY A 211 -15.40 2.72 -10.04
CA GLY A 211 -14.66 3.80 -10.69
C GLY A 211 -13.19 3.92 -10.27
N LEU A 212 -12.86 3.60 -9.02
CA LEU A 212 -11.49 3.57 -8.52
C LEU A 212 -10.62 2.54 -9.26
N VAL A 213 -11.19 1.42 -9.68
CA VAL A 213 -10.48 0.42 -10.47
C VAL A 213 -10.52 0.80 -11.95
N ASN A 214 -11.74 0.91 -12.48
CA ASN A 214 -11.98 1.18 -13.88
C ASN A 214 -13.34 1.88 -14.09
N SER A 215 -13.29 3.19 -14.27
CA SER A 215 -14.47 4.00 -14.58
C SER A 215 -15.19 3.55 -15.85
N THR A 216 -14.47 3.14 -16.89
CA THR A 216 -15.08 2.77 -18.18
C THR A 216 -15.93 1.50 -18.06
N VAL A 217 -15.41 0.48 -17.37
CA VAL A 217 -16.15 -0.77 -17.12
C VAL A 217 -17.36 -0.49 -16.23
N THR A 218 -17.19 0.32 -15.18
CA THR A 218 -18.27 0.68 -14.26
C THR A 218 -19.40 1.44 -14.95
N VAL A 219 -19.05 2.41 -15.79
CA VAL A 219 -20.02 3.19 -16.58
C VAL A 219 -20.73 2.30 -17.59
N ALA A 220 -20.02 1.37 -18.24
CA ALA A 220 -20.61 0.42 -19.18
C ALA A 220 -21.65 -0.49 -18.52
N GLU A 221 -21.30 -1.06 -17.37
CA GLU A 221 -22.18 -1.94 -16.62
C GLU A 221 -23.43 -1.20 -16.12
N LEU A 222 -23.27 0.02 -15.60
CA LEU A 222 -24.40 0.86 -15.19
C LEU A 222 -25.29 1.26 -16.37
N ALA A 223 -24.71 1.57 -17.54
CA ALA A 223 -25.46 1.89 -18.75
C ALA A 223 -26.24 0.66 -19.29
N ASN A 224 -25.62 -0.52 -19.28
CA ASN A 224 -26.27 -1.79 -19.67
C ASN A 224 -27.48 -2.08 -18.78
N ARG A 225 -27.35 -1.91 -17.47
CA ARG A 225 -28.47 -2.16 -16.54
C ARG A 225 -29.66 -1.23 -16.75
N VAL A 226 -29.43 0.02 -17.15
CA VAL A 226 -30.52 0.93 -17.52
C VAL A 226 -31.28 0.40 -18.73
N ARG A 227 -30.56 -0.15 -19.72
CA ARG A 227 -31.15 -0.80 -20.89
C ARG A 227 -31.96 -2.05 -20.49
N GLU A 228 -31.37 -2.96 -19.71
CA GLU A 228 -32.03 -4.19 -19.24
C GLU A 228 -33.28 -3.91 -18.41
N THR A 229 -33.24 -2.88 -17.56
CA THR A 229 -34.38 -2.53 -16.69
C THR A 229 -35.34 -1.54 -17.35
N SER A 230 -35.26 -1.36 -18.68
CA SER A 230 -36.12 -0.44 -19.44
C SER A 230 -36.23 0.96 -18.83
N GLY A 231 -35.15 1.48 -18.24
CA GLY A 231 -35.07 2.84 -17.69
C GLY A 231 -35.46 3.01 -16.23
N ARG A 232 -35.92 1.95 -15.55
CA ARG A 232 -36.32 2.04 -14.13
C ARG A 232 -35.17 2.43 -13.20
N LEU A 233 -33.93 2.10 -13.58
CA LEU A 233 -32.71 2.41 -12.82
C LEU A 233 -31.95 3.64 -13.34
N LEU A 234 -32.58 4.53 -14.10
CA LEU A 234 -31.92 5.69 -14.71
C LEU A 234 -31.24 6.59 -13.68
N ASP A 235 -31.94 6.96 -12.60
CA ASP A 235 -31.40 7.86 -11.56
C ASP A 235 -30.29 7.19 -10.74
N VAL A 236 -30.41 5.89 -10.56
CA VAL A 236 -29.46 5.05 -9.85
C VAL A 236 -28.15 4.95 -10.64
N ALA A 237 -28.24 4.67 -11.95
CA ALA A 237 -27.10 4.65 -12.86
C ALA A 237 -26.46 6.03 -13.03
N TYR A 238 -27.27 7.10 -13.10
CA TYR A 238 -26.75 8.47 -13.14
C TYR A 238 -25.82 8.77 -11.97
N ARG A 239 -26.26 8.45 -10.74
CA ARG A 239 -25.48 8.69 -9.51
C ARG A 239 -24.23 7.80 -9.47
N GLY A 240 -24.36 6.54 -9.87
CA GLY A 240 -23.22 5.63 -9.98
C GLY A 240 -22.16 6.11 -10.98
N VAL A 241 -22.55 6.62 -12.16
CA VAL A 241 -21.63 7.16 -13.18
C VAL A 241 -20.94 8.44 -12.72
N MET A 242 -21.66 9.34 -12.05
CA MET A 242 -21.07 10.54 -11.45
C MET A 242 -20.04 10.17 -10.36
N LEU A 243 -20.38 9.23 -9.48
CA LEU A 243 -19.46 8.77 -8.43
C LEU A 243 -18.27 7.99 -9.00
N ALA A 244 -18.44 7.26 -10.10
CA ALA A 244 -17.32 6.63 -10.81
C ALA A 244 -16.36 7.69 -11.41
N THR A 245 -16.89 8.82 -11.85
CA THR A 245 -16.10 9.96 -12.36
C THR A 245 -15.36 10.68 -11.22
N ALA A 246 -16.01 10.84 -10.06
CA ALA A 246 -15.39 11.33 -8.83
C ALA A 246 -14.21 10.44 -8.40
N ALA A 247 -14.44 9.13 -8.34
CA ALA A 247 -13.44 8.13 -8.02
C ALA A 247 -12.23 8.17 -8.98
N MET A 248 -12.48 8.30 -10.29
CA MET A 248 -11.42 8.46 -11.29
C MET A 248 -10.56 9.69 -11.01
N ALA A 249 -11.17 10.85 -10.72
CA ALA A 249 -10.43 12.08 -10.41
C ALA A 249 -9.59 11.93 -9.14
N LEU A 250 -10.17 11.33 -8.08
CA LEU A 250 -9.45 11.03 -6.84
C LEU A 250 -8.25 10.11 -7.10
N ARG A 251 -8.46 9.01 -7.83
CA ARG A 251 -7.39 8.06 -8.18
C ARG A 251 -6.27 8.75 -8.95
N ASN A 252 -6.59 9.56 -9.94
CA ASN A 252 -5.58 10.28 -10.74
C ASN A 252 -4.80 11.29 -9.88
N ALA A 253 -5.48 11.97 -8.95
CA ALA A 253 -4.82 12.85 -7.97
C ALA A 253 -3.88 12.07 -7.04
N VAL A 254 -4.28 10.89 -6.56
CA VAL A 254 -3.43 10.01 -5.73
C VAL A 254 -2.20 9.55 -6.50
N LEU A 255 -2.35 9.14 -7.77
CA LEU A 255 -1.22 8.72 -8.62
C LEU A 255 -0.23 9.86 -8.82
N LEU A 256 -0.70 11.08 -9.10
CA LEU A 256 0.16 12.27 -9.17
C LEU A 256 0.83 12.54 -7.82
N GLY A 257 0.10 12.52 -6.71
CA GLY A 257 0.65 12.81 -5.39
C GLY A 257 1.78 11.85 -4.99
N LEU A 258 1.65 10.57 -5.34
CA LEU A 258 2.64 9.53 -5.04
C LEU A 258 3.87 9.59 -5.94
N LEU A 259 3.71 9.93 -7.22
CA LEU A 259 4.80 9.88 -8.22
C LEU A 259 5.45 11.25 -8.47
N SER A 260 4.68 12.35 -8.40
CA SER A 260 5.16 13.72 -8.54
C SER A 260 4.22 14.70 -7.82
N PHE A 261 4.52 14.97 -6.54
CA PHE A 261 3.73 15.90 -5.71
C PHE A 261 3.62 17.30 -6.33
N ARG A 262 4.67 17.77 -7.02
CA ARG A 262 4.64 19.07 -7.71
C ARG A 262 3.61 19.11 -8.84
N ALA A 263 3.53 18.05 -9.65
CA ALA A 263 2.53 17.94 -10.71
C ALA A 263 1.10 17.86 -10.15
N LEU A 264 0.91 17.27 -8.96
CA LEU A 264 -0.37 17.31 -8.24
C LEU A 264 -0.76 18.75 -7.88
N VAL A 265 0.15 19.52 -7.29
CA VAL A 265 -0.12 20.93 -6.92
C VAL A 265 -0.52 21.75 -8.16
N ASP A 266 0.18 21.54 -9.28
CA ASP A 266 -0.07 22.23 -10.56
C ASP A 266 -1.32 21.75 -11.29
N SER A 267 -2.03 20.73 -10.77
CA SER A 267 -3.30 20.24 -11.32
C SER A 267 -4.39 20.08 -10.27
N ALA A 268 -4.18 20.58 -9.05
CA ALA A 268 -5.05 20.36 -7.91
C ALA A 268 -6.44 20.97 -8.14
N ILE A 269 -6.52 22.23 -8.58
CA ILE A 269 -7.80 22.92 -8.80
C ILE A 269 -8.70 22.17 -9.78
N PRO A 270 -8.26 21.85 -11.02
CA PRO A 270 -9.12 21.14 -11.97
C PRO A 270 -9.52 19.75 -11.48
N LEU A 271 -8.63 18.98 -10.85
CA LEU A 271 -8.96 17.66 -10.31
C LEU A 271 -9.97 17.74 -9.16
N VAL A 272 -9.81 18.72 -8.26
CA VAL A 272 -10.76 19.00 -7.18
C VAL A 272 -12.11 19.46 -7.74
N LEU A 273 -12.14 20.32 -8.75
CA LEU A 273 -13.40 20.74 -9.37
C LEU A 273 -14.11 19.57 -10.07
N ILE A 274 -13.39 18.68 -10.75
CA ILE A 274 -13.98 17.45 -11.32
C ILE A 274 -14.55 16.57 -10.20
N LEU A 275 -13.80 16.37 -9.12
CA LEU A 275 -14.23 15.58 -7.96
C LEU A 275 -15.49 16.17 -7.32
N LEU A 276 -15.44 17.44 -6.91
CA LEU A 276 -16.54 18.10 -6.20
C LEU A 276 -17.78 18.27 -7.07
N SER A 277 -17.64 18.61 -8.35
CA SER A 277 -18.79 18.77 -9.25
C SER A 277 -19.48 17.43 -9.52
N SER A 278 -18.72 16.36 -9.74
CA SER A 278 -19.29 15.03 -9.95
C SER A 278 -19.95 14.48 -8.67
N THR A 279 -19.32 14.63 -7.50
CA THR A 279 -19.94 14.28 -6.22
C THR A 279 -21.18 15.14 -5.94
N GLY A 280 -21.11 16.45 -6.16
CA GLY A 280 -22.22 17.38 -5.95
C GLY A 280 -23.43 17.03 -6.82
N LEU A 281 -23.21 16.79 -8.11
CA LEU A 281 -24.29 16.37 -9.03
C LEU A 281 -24.87 15.00 -8.65
N ALA A 282 -24.08 14.09 -8.10
CA ALA A 282 -24.57 12.81 -7.58
C ALA A 282 -25.45 12.97 -6.32
N LEU A 283 -25.12 13.93 -5.45
CA LEU A 283 -25.82 14.18 -4.18
C LEU A 283 -27.05 15.08 -4.32
N MET A 284 -27.05 16.04 -5.25
CA MET A 284 -28.17 16.95 -5.50
C MET A 284 -29.43 16.24 -6.00
N ARG A 285 -29.31 15.01 -6.49
CA ARG A 285 -30.43 14.20 -6.95
C ARG A 285 -30.96 13.38 -5.78
N SER A 286 -32.26 13.47 -5.52
CA SER A 286 -32.91 12.77 -4.41
C SER A 286 -32.57 11.28 -4.42
N ARG A 287 -32.30 10.74 -3.23
CA ARG A 287 -32.26 9.29 -3.01
C ARG A 287 -33.67 8.77 -3.27
N VAL A 288 -33.98 8.46 -4.52
CA VAL A 288 -35.16 7.62 -4.80
C VAL A 288 -34.87 6.31 -4.11
N GLU A 289 -35.66 6.01 -3.09
CA GLU A 289 -35.61 4.77 -2.36
C GLU A 289 -35.66 3.64 -3.40
N ALA A 290 -34.56 2.90 -3.51
CA ALA A 290 -34.54 1.74 -4.37
C ALA A 290 -35.69 0.87 -3.88
N THR A 291 -36.65 0.59 -4.76
CA THR A 291 -37.67 -0.41 -4.45
C THR A 291 -36.92 -1.68 -4.03
N PRO A 292 -37.32 -2.39 -2.95
CA PRO A 292 -36.56 -3.51 -2.37
C PRO A 292 -36.19 -4.62 -3.38
N SER A 293 -36.82 -4.61 -4.55
CA SER A 293 -36.64 -5.53 -5.67
C SER A 293 -35.48 -5.15 -6.63
N ALA A 294 -34.85 -3.99 -6.48
CA ALA A 294 -33.67 -3.63 -7.28
C ALA A 294 -32.43 -4.23 -6.61
N GLU A 295 -32.12 -5.48 -6.97
CA GLU A 295 -30.89 -6.15 -6.53
C GLU A 295 -29.69 -5.19 -6.70
N PRO A 296 -28.88 -5.00 -5.64
CA PRO A 296 -27.70 -4.15 -5.75
C PRO A 296 -26.80 -4.71 -6.86
N PRO A 297 -26.11 -3.83 -7.61
CA PRO A 297 -25.33 -4.25 -8.74
C PRO A 297 -24.24 -5.21 -8.27
N ALA A 298 -24.41 -6.48 -8.64
CA ALA A 298 -23.33 -7.43 -8.69
C ALA A 298 -22.37 -6.96 -9.79
N LEU A 299 -21.55 -5.94 -9.48
CA LEU A 299 -20.30 -5.73 -10.20
C LEU A 299 -19.49 -7.01 -9.96
N PRO A 300 -19.15 -7.77 -11.01
CA PRO A 300 -18.46 -9.04 -10.85
C PRO A 300 -17.00 -8.76 -10.48
N LEU A 301 -16.74 -8.36 -9.23
CA LEU A 301 -15.39 -8.34 -8.66
C LEU A 301 -15.04 -9.77 -8.27
N LYS A 302 -14.87 -10.63 -9.28
CA LYS A 302 -14.55 -12.06 -9.13
C LYS A 302 -13.19 -12.31 -8.46
N SER A 303 -12.33 -11.30 -8.36
CA SER A 303 -11.01 -11.43 -7.73
C SER A 303 -10.53 -10.07 -7.18
N PRO A 304 -9.86 -10.03 -6.01
CA PRO A 304 -9.24 -8.83 -5.43
C PRO A 304 -8.18 -8.18 -6.33
N PHE A 305 -7.59 -9.00 -7.19
CA PHE A 305 -6.46 -8.66 -8.03
C PHE A 305 -6.49 -9.52 -9.29
N SER A 306 -6.23 -8.91 -10.43
CA SER A 306 -6.00 -9.61 -11.69
C SER A 306 -4.60 -9.25 -12.21
N LEU A 307 -3.64 -10.15 -11.98
CA LEU A 307 -2.28 -10.05 -12.54
C LEU A 307 -2.29 -9.69 -14.04
N PRO A 308 -3.15 -10.30 -14.89
CA PRO A 308 -3.20 -9.93 -16.31
C PRO A 308 -3.62 -8.47 -16.53
N SER A 309 -4.55 -7.94 -15.73
CA SER A 309 -4.97 -6.54 -15.86
C SER A 309 -3.89 -5.59 -15.36
N ALA A 310 -3.24 -5.89 -14.24
CA ALA A 310 -2.13 -5.09 -13.72
C ALA A 310 -0.98 -5.02 -14.73
N LEU A 311 -0.59 -6.16 -15.31
CA LEU A 311 0.43 -6.21 -16.37
C LEU A 311 -0.02 -5.48 -17.65
N LYS A 312 -1.29 -5.63 -18.07
CA LYS A 312 -1.85 -4.90 -19.21
C LYS A 312 -1.73 -3.38 -19.02
N PHE A 313 -2.11 -2.86 -17.85
CA PHE A 313 -1.99 -1.43 -17.58
C PHE A 313 -0.52 -0.99 -17.44
N GLY A 314 0.37 -1.83 -16.91
CA GLY A 314 1.82 -1.60 -16.94
C GLY A 314 2.37 -1.48 -18.36
N LEU A 315 1.92 -2.34 -19.28
CA LEU A 315 2.28 -2.29 -20.69
C LEU A 315 1.75 -1.03 -21.38
N ILE A 316 0.50 -0.66 -21.12
CA ILE A 316 -0.08 0.60 -21.64
C ILE A 316 0.71 1.80 -21.11
N PHE A 317 1.03 1.81 -19.81
CA PHE A 317 1.88 2.83 -19.21
C PHE A 317 3.23 2.91 -19.93
N LEU A 318 3.92 1.78 -20.12
CA LEU A 318 5.24 1.75 -20.75
C LEU A 318 5.18 2.29 -22.18
N ALA A 319 4.16 1.88 -22.95
CA ALA A 319 3.93 2.41 -24.29
C ALA A 319 3.68 3.92 -24.27
N LEU A 320 2.86 4.42 -23.35
CA LEU A 320 2.59 5.85 -23.20
C LEU A 320 3.83 6.63 -22.73
N GLN A 321 4.72 6.03 -21.94
CA GLN A 321 5.98 6.64 -21.54
C GLN A 321 6.92 6.79 -22.74
N VAL A 322 7.10 5.73 -23.53
CA VAL A 322 7.94 5.76 -24.74
C VAL A 322 7.39 6.76 -25.75
N VAL A 323 6.11 6.63 -26.13
CA VAL A 323 5.48 7.52 -27.11
C VAL A 323 5.36 8.95 -26.57
N GLY A 324 5.14 9.12 -25.26
CA GLY A 324 5.09 10.42 -24.60
C GLY A 324 6.45 11.13 -24.63
N THR A 325 7.53 10.41 -24.38
CA THR A 325 8.90 10.95 -24.46
C THR A 325 9.25 11.34 -25.89
N VAL A 326 8.98 10.46 -26.86
CA VAL A 326 9.20 10.76 -28.29
C VAL A 326 8.36 11.96 -28.75
N GLY A 327 7.09 12.01 -28.35
CA GLY A 327 6.20 13.13 -28.62
C GLY A 327 6.74 14.44 -28.04
N GLN A 328 7.25 14.39 -26.80
CA GLN A 328 7.90 15.53 -26.15
C GLN A 328 9.16 15.98 -26.89
N THR A 329 10.00 15.06 -27.36
CA THR A 329 11.24 15.43 -28.07
C THR A 329 10.99 16.00 -29.46
N LEU A 330 9.99 15.48 -30.18
CA LEU A 330 9.71 15.87 -31.58
C LEU A 330 8.83 17.12 -31.70
N LEU A 331 7.81 17.23 -30.83
CA LEU A 331 6.76 18.25 -30.94
C LEU A 331 6.66 19.13 -29.67
N GLY A 332 7.60 18.97 -28.73
CA GLY A 332 7.56 19.63 -27.43
C GLY A 332 6.34 19.22 -26.61
N ARG A 333 5.91 20.12 -25.72
CA ARG A 333 4.74 19.94 -24.84
C ARG A 333 3.46 19.54 -25.59
N TRP A 334 3.27 19.99 -26.83
CA TRP A 334 2.08 19.68 -27.61
C TRP A 334 2.02 18.21 -28.04
N GLY A 335 3.17 17.61 -28.37
CA GLY A 335 3.25 16.17 -28.63
C GLY A 335 2.85 15.36 -27.41
N PHE A 336 3.39 15.72 -26.24
CA PHE A 336 3.03 15.07 -24.97
C PHE A 336 1.54 15.22 -24.63
N TYR A 337 0.94 16.39 -24.88
CA TYR A 337 -0.50 16.60 -24.68
C TYR A 337 -1.36 15.74 -25.60
N ALA A 338 -0.97 15.57 -26.87
CA ALA A 338 -1.67 14.67 -27.78
C ALA A 338 -1.61 13.22 -27.29
N VAL A 339 -0.43 12.77 -26.84
CA VAL A 339 -0.25 11.43 -26.25
C VAL A 339 -1.10 11.26 -24.99
N SER A 340 -1.16 12.30 -24.14
CA SER A 340 -1.99 12.29 -22.94
C SER A 340 -3.48 12.19 -23.26
N ALA A 341 -3.95 12.85 -24.33
CA ALA A 341 -5.33 12.77 -24.79
C ALA A 341 -5.67 11.35 -25.26
N VAL A 342 -4.86 10.78 -26.16
CA VAL A 342 -5.05 9.42 -26.69
C VAL A 342 -4.92 8.38 -25.56
N GLY A 343 -3.91 8.52 -24.71
CA GLY A 343 -3.69 7.66 -23.55
C GLY A 343 -4.86 7.71 -22.57
N GLY A 344 -5.44 8.90 -22.33
CA GLY A 344 -6.61 9.07 -21.47
C GLY A 344 -7.87 8.38 -21.97
N LEU A 345 -8.04 8.25 -23.29
CA LEU A 345 -9.16 7.48 -23.88
C LEU A 345 -9.03 5.97 -23.60
N VAL A 346 -7.79 5.46 -23.50
CA VAL A 346 -7.51 4.04 -23.25
C VAL A 346 -7.45 3.75 -21.74
N SER A 347 -6.70 4.56 -21.00
CA SER A 347 -6.49 4.44 -19.56
C SER A 347 -5.96 5.76 -18.99
N SER A 348 -6.84 6.55 -18.37
CA SER A 348 -6.42 7.74 -17.64
C SER A 348 -5.41 7.46 -16.52
N ALA A 349 -5.51 6.32 -15.83
CA ALA A 349 -4.51 5.93 -14.82
C ALA A 349 -3.11 5.81 -15.41
N SER A 350 -2.98 5.10 -16.53
CA SER A 350 -1.69 4.83 -17.17
C SER A 350 -1.11 6.12 -17.78
N ALA A 351 -1.96 6.97 -18.37
CA ALA A 351 -1.55 8.26 -18.92
C ALA A 351 -1.08 9.24 -17.81
N VAL A 352 -1.82 9.31 -16.70
CA VAL A 352 -1.46 10.15 -15.54
C VAL A 352 -0.18 9.65 -14.87
N ALA A 353 -0.05 8.33 -14.69
CA ALA A 353 1.19 7.75 -14.17
C ALA A 353 2.38 8.05 -15.10
N SER A 354 2.20 7.95 -16.43
CA SER A 354 3.25 8.29 -17.40
C SER A 354 3.66 9.76 -17.29
N ALA A 355 2.69 10.67 -17.20
CA ALA A 355 2.93 12.09 -16.96
C ALA A 355 3.73 12.33 -15.66
N ALA A 356 3.33 11.68 -14.58
CA ALA A 356 3.98 11.82 -13.28
C ALA A 356 5.42 11.27 -13.30
N SER A 357 5.64 10.12 -13.93
CA SER A 357 6.96 9.50 -14.07
C SER A 357 7.90 10.36 -14.90
N LEU A 358 7.45 10.86 -16.06
CA LEU A 358 8.27 11.74 -16.90
C LEU A 358 8.60 13.06 -16.19
N CYS A 359 7.72 13.54 -15.32
CA CYS A 359 8.01 14.69 -14.46
C CYS A 359 9.05 14.36 -13.38
N ALA A 360 8.93 13.21 -12.73
CA ALA A 360 9.84 12.77 -11.67
C ALA A 360 11.27 12.61 -12.20
N ASN A 361 11.41 12.20 -13.46
CA ASN A 361 12.68 12.00 -14.13
C ASN A 361 13.23 13.28 -14.79
N GLY A 362 12.51 14.40 -14.70
CA GLY A 362 12.94 15.68 -15.26
C GLY A 362 12.74 15.84 -16.77
N THR A 363 12.13 14.87 -17.45
CA THR A 363 11.86 14.91 -18.91
C THR A 363 10.82 15.98 -19.28
N ILE A 364 9.85 16.21 -18.40
CA ILE A 364 8.82 17.25 -18.56
C ILE A 364 8.67 18.09 -17.30
N SER A 365 8.21 19.35 -17.45
CA SER A 365 7.94 20.21 -16.30
C SER A 365 6.72 19.74 -15.50
N PRO A 366 6.65 20.07 -14.19
CA PRO A 366 5.46 19.80 -13.37
C PRO A 366 4.16 20.34 -13.97
N THR A 367 4.24 21.53 -14.58
CA THR A 367 3.11 22.15 -15.29
C THR A 367 2.65 21.32 -16.50
N THR A 368 3.58 20.82 -17.32
CA THR A 368 3.25 19.97 -18.46
C THR A 368 2.68 18.63 -18.02
N ALA A 369 3.21 18.03 -16.96
CA ALA A 369 2.67 16.80 -16.39
C ALA A 369 1.26 16.99 -15.82
N GLY A 370 1.03 18.09 -15.08
CA GLY A 370 -0.28 18.45 -14.54
C GLY A 370 -1.31 18.66 -15.65
N VAL A 371 -0.97 19.43 -16.68
CA VAL A 371 -1.85 19.63 -17.86
C VAL A 371 -2.11 18.32 -18.59
N GLY A 372 -1.10 17.47 -18.80
CA GLY A 372 -1.27 16.15 -19.39
C GLY A 372 -2.24 15.27 -18.58
N ALA A 373 -2.14 15.28 -17.26
CA ALA A 373 -3.03 14.54 -16.38
C ALA A 373 -4.49 15.05 -16.44
N ILE A 374 -4.69 16.37 -16.55
CA ILE A 374 -6.00 16.98 -16.75
C ILE A 374 -6.58 16.53 -18.10
N ILE A 375 -5.79 16.62 -19.18
CA ILE A 375 -6.20 16.19 -20.52
C ILE A 375 -6.59 14.71 -20.52
N ALA A 376 -5.78 13.85 -19.88
CA ALA A 376 -6.07 12.43 -19.78
C ALA A 376 -7.38 12.16 -19.00
N SER A 377 -7.63 12.92 -17.94
CA SER A 377 -8.86 12.81 -17.14
C SER A 377 -10.10 13.28 -17.91
N LEU A 378 -10.01 14.38 -18.66
CA LEU A 378 -11.08 14.90 -19.51
C LEU A 378 -11.36 13.95 -20.69
N ALA A 379 -10.33 13.40 -21.32
CA ALA A 379 -10.47 12.38 -22.36
C ALA A 379 -11.21 11.14 -21.83
N SER A 380 -10.87 10.69 -20.62
CA SER A 380 -11.56 9.58 -19.96
C SER A 380 -13.01 9.89 -19.60
N ALA A 381 -13.35 11.15 -19.29
CA ALA A 381 -14.74 11.57 -19.11
C ALA A 381 -15.51 11.59 -20.45
N ALA A 382 -14.86 12.03 -21.53
CA ALA A 382 -15.43 12.05 -22.87
C ALA A 382 -15.75 10.64 -23.39
N ILE A 383 -14.86 9.66 -23.18
CA ILE A 383 -15.13 8.27 -23.59
C ILE A 383 -16.29 7.67 -22.78
N ASN A 384 -16.41 8.00 -21.49
CA ASN A 384 -17.55 7.57 -20.67
C ASN A 384 -18.87 8.12 -21.21
N PHE A 385 -18.90 9.37 -21.68
CA PHE A 385 -20.09 9.95 -22.33
C PHE A 385 -20.47 9.18 -23.60
N ILE A 386 -19.49 8.92 -24.48
CA ILE A 386 -19.70 8.16 -25.73
C ILE A 386 -20.24 6.76 -25.41
N LEU A 387 -19.70 6.13 -24.37
CA LEU A 387 -20.08 4.79 -23.98
C LEU A 387 -21.52 4.74 -23.45
N VAL A 388 -21.92 5.67 -22.59
CA VAL A 388 -23.32 5.81 -22.15
C VAL A 388 -24.24 6.00 -23.35
N ALA A 389 -23.86 6.86 -24.30
CA ALA A 389 -24.66 7.14 -25.49
C ALA A 389 -24.88 5.90 -26.37
N ARG A 390 -23.87 5.02 -26.48
CA ARG A 390 -23.93 3.79 -27.27
C ARG A 390 -24.65 2.65 -26.56
N VAL A 391 -24.45 2.51 -25.26
CA VAL A 391 -24.84 1.33 -24.50
C VAL A 391 -26.26 1.44 -23.93
N SER A 392 -26.66 2.63 -23.47
CA SER A 392 -27.94 2.76 -22.77
C SER A 392 -29.16 2.65 -23.68
N GLU A 393 -29.05 2.96 -24.98
CA GLU A 393 -30.16 3.11 -25.95
C GLU A 393 -31.30 4.07 -25.51
N GLN A 394 -31.19 4.69 -24.33
CA GLN A 394 -32.17 5.63 -23.78
C GLN A 394 -31.73 7.07 -23.95
N ARG A 395 -32.47 7.80 -24.79
CA ARG A 395 -32.21 9.21 -25.09
C ARG A 395 -32.24 10.11 -23.84
N SER A 396 -33.08 9.78 -22.86
CA SER A 396 -33.21 10.52 -21.60
C SER A 396 -31.97 10.39 -20.71
N LEU A 397 -31.42 9.18 -20.53
CA LEU A 397 -30.19 8.97 -19.78
C LEU A 397 -29.01 9.66 -20.48
N THR A 398 -28.85 9.44 -21.78
CA THR A 398 -27.74 10.00 -22.57
C THR A 398 -27.73 11.53 -22.54
N LEU A 399 -28.88 12.19 -22.66
CA LEU A 399 -28.96 13.65 -22.58
C LEU A 399 -28.67 14.16 -21.16
N ARG A 400 -29.19 13.50 -20.13
CA ARG A 400 -28.98 13.91 -18.73
C ARG A 400 -27.54 13.71 -18.28
N LEU A 401 -26.97 12.53 -18.52
CA LEU A 401 -25.56 12.25 -18.23
C LEU A 401 -24.64 13.07 -19.11
N GLY A 402 -24.97 13.31 -20.37
CA GLY A 402 -24.21 14.18 -21.26
C GLY A 402 -24.12 15.61 -20.75
N ARG A 403 -25.24 16.19 -20.28
CA ARG A 403 -25.23 17.51 -19.65
C ARG A 403 -24.38 17.53 -18.38
N ALA A 404 -24.51 16.52 -17.53
CA ALA A 404 -23.75 16.43 -16.28
C ALA A 404 -22.25 16.27 -16.52
N LEU A 405 -21.84 15.32 -17.37
CA LEU A 405 -20.43 15.14 -17.76
C LEU A 405 -19.90 16.38 -18.49
N GLY A 406 -20.73 17.04 -19.31
CA GLY A 406 -20.38 18.31 -19.95
C GLY A 406 -20.10 19.42 -18.94
N VAL A 407 -20.91 19.55 -17.89
CA VAL A 407 -20.68 20.49 -16.78
C VAL A 407 -19.39 20.14 -16.03
N VAL A 408 -19.17 18.86 -15.71
CA VAL A 408 -17.94 18.40 -15.03
C VAL A 408 -16.70 18.70 -15.88
N MET A 409 -16.74 18.42 -17.19
CA MET A 409 -15.65 18.72 -18.11
C MET A 409 -15.40 20.23 -18.24
N LEU A 410 -16.47 21.03 -18.31
CA LEU A 410 -16.37 22.49 -18.38
C LEU A 410 -15.75 23.06 -17.10
N LEU A 411 -16.18 22.60 -15.93
CA LEU A 411 -15.58 23.00 -14.66
C LEU A 411 -14.12 22.55 -14.54
N GLY A 412 -13.76 21.37 -15.06
CA GLY A 412 -12.38 20.94 -15.17
C GLY A 412 -11.54 21.85 -16.06
N LEU A 413 -12.07 22.29 -17.21
CA LEU A 413 -11.40 23.25 -18.11
C LEU A 413 -11.27 24.64 -17.47
N VAL A 414 -12.31 25.13 -16.80
CA VAL A 414 -12.26 26.39 -16.05
C VAL A 414 -11.21 26.28 -14.93
N GLY A 415 -11.17 25.16 -14.22
CA GLY A 415 -10.14 24.88 -13.21
C GLY A 415 -8.73 24.93 -13.79
N ALA A 416 -8.53 24.34 -14.96
CA ALA A 416 -7.23 24.38 -15.64
C ALA A 416 -6.85 25.81 -16.04
N PHE A 417 -7.82 26.60 -16.52
CA PHE A 417 -7.59 28.01 -16.82
C PHE A 417 -7.24 28.81 -15.56
N VAL A 418 -7.97 28.64 -14.46
CA VAL A 418 -7.69 29.30 -13.18
C VAL A 418 -6.32 28.91 -12.64
N GLN A 419 -5.97 27.63 -12.70
CA GLN A 419 -4.68 27.12 -12.25
C GLN A 419 -3.51 27.78 -13.00
N THR A 420 -3.65 28.03 -14.30
CA THR A 420 -2.59 28.70 -15.10
C THR A 420 -2.39 30.17 -14.74
N ARG A 421 -3.32 30.78 -13.99
CA ARG A 421 -3.23 32.17 -13.51
C ARG A 421 -2.64 32.29 -12.11
N LEU A 422 -2.53 31.19 -11.38
CA LEU A 422 -1.95 31.18 -10.04
C LEU A 422 -0.43 31.03 -10.13
N PRO A 423 0.33 31.74 -9.27
CA PRO A 423 1.77 31.50 -9.16
C PRO A 423 2.01 30.06 -8.67
N THR A 424 2.98 29.37 -9.29
CA THR A 424 3.43 28.04 -8.87
C THR A 424 3.85 28.09 -7.40
N PHE A 425 3.10 27.43 -6.52
CA PHE A 425 3.27 27.51 -5.06
C PHE A 425 4.55 26.85 -4.54
N LEU A 426 5.31 26.14 -5.39
CA LEU A 426 6.56 25.49 -5.03
C LEU A 426 7.70 26.02 -5.92
N PRO A 427 8.75 26.64 -5.34
CA PRO A 427 9.93 27.03 -6.10
C PRO A 427 10.61 25.80 -6.71
N ALA A 428 11.22 25.97 -7.88
CA ALA A 428 11.89 24.91 -8.65
C ALA A 428 12.95 24.15 -7.80
N ASP A 429 13.48 24.79 -6.76
CA ASP A 429 14.68 24.35 -6.04
C ASP A 429 14.40 23.53 -4.77
N ALA A 430 13.13 23.37 -4.36
CA ALA A 430 12.77 22.55 -3.19
C ALA A 430 12.75 21.04 -3.55
N GLY A 431 13.89 20.50 -3.99
CA GLY A 431 14.05 19.10 -4.36
C GLY A 431 14.26 18.24 -3.12
N GLY A 432 13.51 17.14 -3.02
CA GLY A 432 13.73 16.04 -2.05
C GLY A 432 15.02 15.25 -2.29
N ALA A 433 16.11 15.93 -2.69
CA ALA A 433 17.42 15.35 -2.95
C ALA A 433 18.31 15.27 -1.68
N GLU A 434 17.88 15.82 -0.54
CA GLU A 434 18.67 15.77 0.70
C GLU A 434 18.28 14.64 1.66
N LEU A 435 17.11 14.00 1.51
CA LEU A 435 16.68 12.95 2.45
C LEU A 435 17.27 11.56 2.21
N PHE A 436 18.04 11.36 1.13
CA PHE A 436 18.64 10.06 0.76
C PHE A 436 20.07 10.18 0.23
N LYS A 437 20.87 11.13 0.74
CA LYS A 437 22.33 10.96 0.67
C LYS A 437 22.74 10.00 1.81
N PRO A 438 23.34 8.83 1.52
CA PRO A 438 24.01 8.09 2.58
C PRO A 438 25.10 9.01 3.15
N HIS A 439 25.10 9.20 4.47
CA HIS A 439 26.22 9.84 5.16
C HIS A 439 27.50 9.09 4.79
N ALA A 440 28.30 9.68 3.91
CA ALA A 440 29.67 9.27 3.73
C ALA A 440 30.37 9.50 5.07
N SER A 441 30.83 8.41 5.67
CA SER A 441 31.67 8.40 6.85
C SER A 441 32.90 9.27 6.61
N GLU A 442 33.12 10.21 7.53
CA GLU A 442 34.37 10.94 7.68
C GLU A 442 35.53 9.93 7.80
N GLN A 443 36.46 9.97 6.85
CA GLN A 443 37.80 9.44 7.06
C GLN A 443 38.58 10.48 7.87
N PRO A 444 39.23 10.13 9.00
CA PRO A 444 40.15 11.04 9.64
C PRO A 444 41.45 11.06 8.83
N HIS A 445 41.82 12.25 8.37
CA HIS A 445 43.19 12.56 7.96
C HIS A 445 44.13 12.31 9.15
N ALA A 446 45.14 11.47 8.92
CA ALA A 446 46.31 11.37 9.77
C ALA A 446 47.29 12.47 9.35
N ASP A 447 47.58 13.39 10.27
CA ASP A 447 48.85 14.09 10.37
C ASP A 447 49.53 13.62 11.68
#